data_AF-A0A7C1WK63-F1
#
_entry.id   AF-A0A7C1WK63-F1
#
_cell.length_a   1.000
_cell.length_b   1.000
_cell.length_c   1.000
_cell.angle_alpha   90.00
_cell.angle_beta   90.00
_cell.angle_gamma   90.00
#
_symmetry.space_group_name_H-M   'P 1'
#
loop_
_entity.id
_entity.type
_entity.pdbx_description
1 polymer ?
#
loop_
_entity_poly.entity_id
_entity_poly.type
_entity_poly.pdbx_seq_one_letter_code
_entity_poly.pdbx_strand_id
1 'polypeptide(L)' 'MFLSGAFWPIEMMPSYMQSIAKCLPLYYFHDGLRNIMILDNLSGAYLPFLVMGTLAAVFIGIAIRITKWKEL' A
#
# COMPACT_ATOMS: atom_id res chain seq x y z
N MET A 1 -7.74 -4.42 6.14
CA MET A 1 -8.71 -4.57 5.03
C MET A 1 -9.81 -3.51 5.09
N PHE A 2 -10.45 -3.26 6.23
CA PHE A 2 -11.50 -2.23 6.36
C PHE A 2 -11.04 -0.82 5.92
N LEU A 3 -9.83 -0.45 6.34
CA LEU A 3 -9.19 0.84 6.03
C LEU A 3 -8.48 0.89 4.66
N SER A 4 -8.41 -0.21 3.91
CA SER A 4 -7.65 -0.24 2.65
C SER A 4 -8.43 0.27 1.44
N GLY A 5 -9.60 0.88 1.65
CA GLY A 5 -10.48 1.33 0.56
C GLY A 5 -11.29 0.20 -0.10
N ALA A 6 -11.17 -1.04 0.41
CA ALA A 6 -11.74 -2.22 -0.25
C ALA A 6 -13.25 -2.39 -0.04
N PHE A 7 -13.76 -1.93 1.10
CA PHE A 7 -15.17 -2.02 1.47
C PHE A 7 -15.86 -0.65 1.40
N TRP A 8 -15.14 0.42 1.75
CA TRP A 8 -15.62 1.81 1.69
C TRP A 8 -14.65 2.66 0.89
N PRO A 9 -15.14 3.53 -0.01
CA PRO A 9 -14.31 4.52 -0.67
C PRO A 9 -13.56 5.38 0.35
N ILE A 10 -12.26 5.58 0.13
CA ILE A 10 -11.42 6.34 1.07
C ILE A 10 -11.84 7.81 1.16
N GLU A 11 -12.43 8.33 0.08
CA GLU A 11 -12.96 9.70 -0.04
C GLU A 11 -14.09 9.97 0.96
N MET A 12 -14.81 8.93 1.38
CA MET A 12 -15.90 9.02 2.35
C MET A 12 -15.41 8.92 3.80
N MET A 13 -14.14 8.58 4.03
CA MET A 13 -13.57 8.46 5.37
C MET A 13 -13.14 9.83 5.92
N PRO A 14 -13.19 10.06 7.25
CA PRO A 14 -12.63 11.25 7.87
C PRO A 14 -11.13 11.42 7.56
N SER A 15 -10.64 12.67 7.54
CA SER A 15 -9.26 13.01 7.15
C SER A 15 -8.18 12.24 7.91
N TYR A 16 -8.34 12.04 9.22
CA TYR A 16 -7.39 11.25 10.03
C TYR A 16 -7.28 9.79 9.55
N MET A 17 -8.41 9.22 9.14
CA MET A 17 -8.51 7.83 8.71
C MET A 17 -7.90 7.64 7.33
N GLN A 18 -8.07 8.63 6.44
CA GLN A 18 -7.43 8.64 5.13
C GLN A 18 -5.90 8.63 5.23
N SER A 19 -5.34 9.41 6.16
CA SER A 19 -3.89 9.43 6.37
C SER A 19 -3.36 8.07 6.83
N ILE A 20 -4.06 7.41 7.77
CA ILE A 20 -3.70 6.06 8.23
C ILE A 20 -3.76 5.06 7.08
N ALA A 21 -4.82 5.12 6.28
CA ALA A 21 -5.02 4.25 5.13
C ALA A 21 -3.91 4.41 4.07
N LYS A 22 -3.48 5.64 3.79
CA LYS A 22 -2.35 5.94 2.88
C LYS A 22 -0.99 5.50 3.42
N CYS A 23 -0.86 5.19 4.70
CA CYS A 23 0.36 4.55 5.24
C CYS A 23 0.37 3.03 5.06
N LEU A 24 -0.79 2.41 4.76
CA LEU A 24 -0.89 0.97 4.63
C LEU A 24 -0.52 0.53 3.20
N PRO A 25 0.40 -0.44 3.02
CA PRO A 25 0.71 -0.97 1.68
C PRO A 25 -0.51 -1.60 1.01
N LEU A 26 -1.44 -2.14 1.81
CA LEU A 26 -2.67 -2.77 1.33
C LEU A 26 -3.61 -1.79 0.60
N TYR A 27 -3.58 -0.49 0.95
CA TYR A 27 -4.35 0.53 0.24
C TYR A 27 -3.87 0.67 -1.21
N TYR A 28 -2.56 0.82 -1.41
CA TYR A 28 -1.97 0.96 -2.74
C TYR A 28 -2.15 -0.29 -3.60
N PHE A 29 -2.08 -1.47 -2.97
CA PHE A 29 -2.36 -2.73 -3.66
C PHE A 29 -3.80 -2.78 -4.19
N HIS A 30 -4.78 -2.47 -3.33
CA HIS A 30 -6.18 -2.45 -3.74
C HIS A 30 -6.43 -1.41 -4.84
N ASP A 31 -5.93 -0.19 -4.66
CA ASP A 31 -6.13 0.90 -5.61
C ASP A 31 -5.50 0.60 -6.98
N GLY A 32 -4.29 0.03 -7.00
CA GLY A 32 -3.64 -0.43 -8.24
C GLY A 32 -4.46 -1.50 -8.96
N LEU A 33 -4.97 -2.49 -8.23
CA LEU A 33 -5.83 -3.53 -8.83
C LEU A 33 -7.14 -2.97 -9.36
N ARG A 34 -7.78 -2.04 -8.65
CA ARG A 34 -9.00 -1.36 -9.13
C ARG A 34 -8.73 -0.60 -10.44
N ASN A 35 -7.60 0.10 -10.52
CA ASN A 35 -7.23 0.82 -11.75
C ASN A 35 -7.04 -0.14 -12.94
N ILE A 36 -6.39 -1.30 -12.74
CA ILE A 36 -6.16 -2.27 -13.82
C ILE A 36 -7.43 -3.05 -14.18
N MET A 37 -8.10 -3.63 -13.19
CA MET A 37 -9.14 -4.64 -13.42
C MET A 37 -10.53 -4.06 -13.63
N ILE A 38 -10.79 -2.85 -13.11
CA ILE A 38 -12.13 -2.24 -13.16
C ILE A 38 -12.13 -1.03 -14.09
N LEU A 39 -11.12 -0.17 -13.99
CA LEU A 39 -11.08 1.09 -14.73
C LEU A 39 -10.32 0.99 -16.07
N ASP A 40 -9.71 -0.17 -16.36
CA ASP A 40 -8.83 -0.40 -17.53
C ASP A 40 -7.77 0.70 -17.72
N ASN A 41 -7.28 1.24 -16.60
CA ASN A 41 -6.37 2.37 -16.55
C ASN A 41 -5.00 1.94 -16.02
N LEU A 42 -4.16 1.43 -16.92
CA LEU A 42 -2.78 1.10 -16.57
C LEU A 42 -1.96 2.31 -16.09
N SER A 43 -2.21 3.49 -16.66
CA SER A 43 -1.47 4.70 -16.29
C SER A 43 -1.73 5.12 -14.83
N GLY A 44 -2.98 4.95 -14.37
CA GLY A 44 -3.39 5.20 -12.98
C GLY A 44 -2.84 4.18 -11.98
N ALA A 45 -2.52 2.96 -12.43
CA ALA A 45 -1.96 1.92 -11.58
C ALA A 45 -0.46 2.09 -11.29
N TYR A 46 0.27 2.82 -12.14
CA TYR A 46 1.73 2.98 -12.00
C TYR A 46 2.15 3.59 -10.65
N LEU A 47 1.49 4.68 -10.24
CA LEU A 47 1.77 5.38 -8.98
C LEU A 47 1.55 4.48 -7.74
N PRO A 48 0.38 3.82 -7.58
CA PRO A 48 0.16 2.89 -6.47
C PRO A 48 1.20 1.78 -6.38
N PHE A 49 1.56 1.14 -7.50
CA PHE A 49 2.56 0.08 -7.51
C PHE A 49 3.97 0.58 -7.18
N LEU A 50 4.34 1.78 -7.62
CA LEU A 50 5.63 2.40 -7.28
C LEU A 50 5.73 2.71 -5.78
N VAL A 51 4.68 3.28 -5.20
CA VAL A 51 4.63 3.59 -3.76
C VAL A 51 4.68 2.29 -2.94
N MET A 52 3.91 1.28 -3.34
CA MET A 52 3.93 -0.04 -2.71
C MET A 52 5.31 -0.70 -2.77
N GLY A 53 5.97 -0.65 -3.94
CA GLY A 53 7.32 -1.18 -4.12
C GLY A 53 8.35 -0.47 -3.25
N THR A 54 8.23 0.85 -3.11
CA THR A 54 9.09 1.67 -2.23
C THR A 54 8.89 1.28 -0.76
N LEU A 55 7.63 1.15 -0.32
CA LEU A 55 7.30 0.68 1.04
C LEU A 55 7.88 -0.71 1.31
N ALA A 56 7.76 -1.63 0.36
CA ALA A 56 8.33 -2.97 0.48
C ALA A 56 9.86 -2.91 0.63
N ALA A 57 10.55 -2.13 -0.21
CA ALA A 57 12.00 -1.95 -0.12
C ALA A 57 12.44 -1.36 1.22
N VAL A 58 11.69 -0.38 1.76
CA VAL A 58 11.94 0.21 3.09
C VAL A 58 11.80 -0.85 4.18
N PHE A 59 10.70 -1.60 4.20
CA PHE A 59 10.48 -2.64 5.21
C PHE A 59 11.52 -3.76 5.13
N ILE A 60 11.91 -4.17 3.92
CA ILE A 60 12.99 -5.15 3.71
C ILE A 60 14.32 -4.59 4.21
N GLY A 61 14.65 -3.35 3.88
CA GLY A 61 15.88 -2.69 4.35
C GLY A 61 15.95 -2.59 5.88
N ILE A 62 14.83 -2.28 6.52
CA ILE A 62 14.70 -2.30 7.98
C ILE A 62 14.86 -3.72 8.52
N ALA A 63 14.21 -4.72 7.92
CA ALA A 63 14.30 -6.11 8.34
C ALA A 63 15.74 -6.64 8.25
N ILE A 64 16.48 -6.32 7.18
CA ILE A 64 17.89 -6.66 7.01
C ILE A 64 18.75 -6.04 8.14
N ARG A 65 18.48 -4.79 8.51
CA ARG A 65 19.21 -4.09 9.58
C ARG A 65 18.91 -4.67 10.97
N ILE A 66 17.66 -5.06 11.23
CA ILE A 66 17.22 -5.56 12.53
C ILE A 66 17.59 -7.02 12.73
N THR A 67 17.53 -7.83 11.68
CA THR A 67 17.78 -9.27 11.73
C THR A 67 19.27 -9.52 11.97
N LYS A 68 19.64 -9.65 13.25
CA LYS A 68 20.95 -10.17 13.63
C LYS A 68 20.88 -11.69 13.61
N TRP A 69 21.56 -12.27 12.62
CA TRP A 69 21.80 -13.70 12.56
C TRP A 69 22.60 -14.10 13.80
N LYS A 70 21.94 -14.84 14.70
CA LYS A 70 22.60 -15.43 15.86
C LYS A 70 23.02 -16.83 15.44
N GLU A 71 24.31 -17.01 15.17
CA GLU A 71 24.91 -18.34 15.01
C GLU A 71 24.59 -19.16 16.28
N LEU A 72 24.14 -20.40 16.09
CA LEU A 72 23.77 -21.35 17.14
C LEU A 72 24.97 -21.74 18.00
#